data_AF-A0A3S1T4M8-F1
#
_entry.id   AF-A0A3S1T4M8-F1
#
_cell.length_a   1.000
_cell.length_b   1.000
_cell.length_c   1.000
_cell.angle_alpha   90.00
_cell.angle_beta   90.00
_cell.angle_gamma   90.00
#
_symmetry.space_group_name_H-M   'P 1'
#
loop_
_entity.id
_entity.type
_entity.pdbx_description
1 polymer ?
#
loop_
_entity_poly.entity_id
_entity_poly.type
_entity_poly.pdbx_seq_one_letter_code
_entity_poly.pdbx_strand_id
1 'polypeptide(L)'
;AGEPLPEREMVPQAEALIHATGADFRVGGERAFYMPGSDTIQVPPQPAFFHQIDYYRTCFHELGHWTGHPRRLARDLSGSFGSNTYAREELVAEIASAFICSSLGIEPTVRHADYIGSWLTVLREDNRAIFRAASHASKAADFLLGRNVDVEGEAHAETAYGSAQSSHATALRL
;
A
#
# COMPACT_ATOMS: atom_id res chain seq x y z
N ALA A 1 31.91 21.42 22.64
CA ALA A 1 31.22 21.29 21.35
C ALA A 1 30.30 20.10 21.46
N GLY A 2 29.02 20.24 21.16
CA GLY A 2 28.10 19.09 21.11
C GLY A 2 28.50 18.14 19.99
N GLU A 3 28.15 16.87 20.09
CA GLU A 3 28.36 15.90 19.01
C GLU A 3 27.80 16.45 17.69
N PRO A 4 28.49 16.24 16.56
CA PRO A 4 27.93 16.54 15.25
C PRO A 4 26.63 15.74 15.09
N LEU A 5 25.58 16.41 14.62
CA LEU A 5 24.33 15.73 14.27
C LEU A 5 24.63 14.61 13.27
N PRO A 6 23.97 13.45 13.40
CA PRO A 6 24.20 12.36 12.47
C PRO A 6 23.84 12.81 11.05
N GLU A 7 24.60 12.31 10.07
CA GLU A 7 24.34 12.52 8.64
C GLU A 7 22.91 12.08 8.24
N ARG A 8 22.36 11.13 9.00
CA ARG A 8 21.04 10.54 8.86
C ARG A 8 20.43 10.20 10.21
N GLU A 9 19.18 10.60 10.42
CA GLU A 9 18.32 10.11 11.49
C GLU A 9 17.85 8.71 11.11
N MET A 10 18.57 7.70 11.60
CA MET A 10 18.23 6.31 11.30
C MET A 10 17.18 5.77 12.26
N VAL A 11 16.13 5.18 11.67
CA VAL A 11 15.12 4.40 12.39
C VAL A 11 15.28 2.92 11.99
N PRO A 12 15.94 2.08 12.81
CA PRO A 12 16.34 0.73 12.40
C PRO A 12 15.20 -0.14 11.87
N GLN A 13 14.01 -0.09 12.49
CA GLN A 13 12.85 -0.83 12.03
C GLN A 13 12.31 -0.34 10.68
N ALA A 14 12.48 0.94 10.35
CA ALA A 14 12.10 1.49 9.05
C ALA A 14 13.06 1.04 7.95
N GLU A 15 14.36 1.13 8.21
CA GLU A 15 15.41 0.65 7.30
C GLU A 15 15.24 -0.84 7.01
N ALA A 16 15.03 -1.64 8.06
CA ALA A 16 14.78 -3.07 7.93
C ALA A 16 13.53 -3.36 7.11
N LEU A 17 12.44 -2.60 7.32
CA LEU A 17 11.21 -2.75 6.55
C LEU A 17 11.45 -2.43 5.07
N ILE A 18 12.04 -1.27 4.75
CA ILE A 18 12.33 -0.86 3.36
C ILE A 18 13.16 -1.92 2.65
N HIS A 19 14.22 -2.40 3.30
CA HIS A 19 15.06 -3.46 2.77
C HIS A 19 14.30 -4.78 2.57
N ALA A 20 13.46 -5.18 3.53
CA ALA A 20 12.70 -6.43 3.46
C ALA A 20 11.63 -6.44 2.34
N THR A 21 11.18 -5.27 1.87
CA THR A 21 10.22 -5.20 0.76
C THR A 21 10.75 -5.79 -0.55
N GLY A 22 12.07 -5.75 -0.76
CA GLY A 22 12.69 -6.12 -2.03
C GLY A 22 12.36 -5.17 -3.19
N ALA A 23 11.80 -3.98 -2.93
CA ALA A 23 11.58 -2.97 -3.95
C ALA A 23 12.92 -2.47 -4.51
N ASP A 24 12.99 -2.18 -5.82
CA ASP A 24 14.11 -1.43 -6.40
C ASP A 24 14.00 0.02 -5.95
N PHE A 25 14.68 0.32 -4.84
CA PHE A 25 14.58 1.57 -4.11
C PHE A 25 15.85 2.41 -4.30
N ARG A 26 15.72 3.55 -4.98
CA ARG A 26 16.84 4.38 -5.43
C ARG A 26 16.84 5.71 -4.71
N VAL A 27 17.99 6.08 -4.14
CA VAL A 27 18.18 7.35 -3.44
C VAL A 27 18.95 8.32 -4.34
N GLY A 28 18.40 9.51 -4.57
CA GLY A 28 18.98 10.54 -5.43
C GLY A 28 17.94 11.52 -6.01
N GLY A 29 18.41 12.51 -6.77
CA GLY A 29 17.54 13.52 -7.37
C GLY A 29 16.81 14.39 -6.33
N GLU A 30 15.78 15.09 -6.80
CA GLU A 30 15.06 16.11 -6.01
C GLU A 30 13.59 15.75 -5.73
N ARG A 31 13.09 14.64 -6.30
CA ARG A 31 11.68 14.25 -6.20
C ARG A 31 11.54 12.79 -5.78
N ALA A 32 10.49 12.52 -5.01
CA ALA A 32 10.04 11.17 -4.71
C ALA A 32 8.95 10.75 -5.70
N PHE A 33 9.00 9.50 -6.16
CA PHE A 33 7.95 8.88 -6.96
C PHE A 33 8.16 7.37 -7.09
N TYR A 34 7.06 6.64 -7.16
CA TYR A 34 7.00 5.29 -7.73
C TYR A 34 6.76 5.36 -9.25
N MET A 35 7.51 4.57 -10.02
CA MET A 35 7.34 4.45 -11.47
C MET A 35 6.81 3.06 -11.85
N PRO A 36 5.49 2.91 -12.13
CA PRO A 36 4.88 1.61 -12.38
C PRO A 36 5.51 0.84 -13.55
N GLY A 37 5.90 1.53 -14.62
CA GLY A 37 6.42 0.89 -15.84
C GLY A 37 7.76 0.17 -15.66
N SER A 38 8.62 0.65 -14.76
CA SER A 38 9.91 0.01 -14.42
C SER A 38 9.87 -0.71 -13.08
N ASP A 39 8.76 -0.60 -12.35
CA ASP A 39 8.59 -1.10 -10.99
C ASP A 39 9.66 -0.61 -9.99
N THR A 40 10.03 0.67 -10.09
CA THR A 40 11.10 1.27 -9.27
C THR A 40 10.61 2.45 -8.45
N ILE A 41 11.20 2.65 -7.27
CA ILE A 41 10.98 3.81 -6.41
C ILE A 41 12.21 4.71 -6.47
N GLN A 42 11.98 6.02 -6.61
CA GLN A 42 12.98 7.06 -6.44
C GLN A 42 12.61 7.91 -5.24
N VAL A 43 13.58 8.23 -4.36
CA VAL A 43 13.42 9.24 -3.31
C VAL A 43 14.65 10.16 -3.22
N PRO A 44 14.49 11.42 -2.82
CA PRO A 44 15.61 12.31 -2.52
C PRO A 44 16.46 11.77 -1.36
N PRO A 45 17.74 12.15 -1.27
CA PRO A 45 18.56 11.82 -0.11
C PRO A 45 17.96 12.44 1.17
N GLN A 46 18.02 11.73 2.31
CA GLN A 46 17.43 12.17 3.59
C GLN A 46 17.83 13.60 4.02
N PRO A 47 19.08 14.07 3.81
CA PRO A 47 19.44 15.47 4.08
C PRO A 47 18.69 16.54 3.25
N ALA A 48 17.97 16.16 2.19
CA ALA A 48 17.13 17.08 1.42
C ALA A 48 15.79 17.39 2.13
N PHE A 49 15.45 16.67 3.20
CA PHE A 49 14.25 16.89 3.99
C PHE A 49 14.51 17.87 5.13
N PHE A 50 13.59 18.82 5.35
CA PHE A 50 13.72 19.82 6.42
C PHE A 50 13.79 19.17 7.81
N HIS A 51 12.97 18.14 8.04
CA HIS A 51 13.09 17.23 9.17
C HIS A 51 13.45 15.84 8.66
N GLN A 52 14.54 15.25 9.15
CA GLN A 52 15.04 13.98 8.60
C GLN A 52 14.08 12.81 8.84
N ILE A 53 13.31 12.81 9.93
CA ILE A 53 12.24 11.84 10.19
C ILE A 53 11.18 11.78 9.07
N ASP A 54 10.96 12.89 8.36
CA ASP A 54 9.97 12.97 7.28
C ASP A 54 10.37 12.13 6.05
N TYR A 55 11.64 11.76 5.94
CA TYR A 55 12.12 10.84 4.92
C TYR A 55 11.32 9.54 4.93
N TYR A 56 11.07 8.96 6.11
CA TYR A 56 10.39 7.68 6.21
C TYR A 56 8.93 7.75 5.78
N ARG A 57 8.18 8.82 6.10
CA ARG A 57 6.80 8.98 5.59
C ARG A 57 6.76 9.02 4.05
N THR A 58 7.76 9.65 3.43
CA THR A 58 7.86 9.72 1.97
C THR A 58 8.23 8.36 1.39
N CYS A 59 9.19 7.66 1.99
CA CYS A 59 9.53 6.29 1.58
C CYS A 59 8.30 5.36 1.64
N PHE A 60 7.53 5.41 2.72
CA PHE A 60 6.35 4.58 2.90
C PHE A 60 5.18 4.99 2.02
N HIS A 61 5.07 6.27 1.66
CA HIS A 61 4.13 6.73 0.65
C HIS A 61 4.43 6.08 -0.70
N GLU A 62 5.68 6.17 -1.17
CA GLU A 62 6.06 5.57 -2.46
C GLU A 62 5.96 4.04 -2.44
N LEU A 63 6.27 3.41 -1.30
CA LEU A 63 6.02 1.98 -1.10
C LEU A 63 4.53 1.65 -1.12
N GLY A 64 3.68 2.53 -0.57
CA GLY A 64 2.24 2.47 -0.66
C GLY A 64 1.79 2.33 -2.12
N HIS A 65 2.23 3.24 -3.00
CA HIS A 65 2.01 3.13 -4.45
C HIS A 65 2.60 1.86 -5.05
N TRP A 66 3.82 1.51 -4.68
CA TRP A 66 4.49 0.30 -5.16
C TRP A 66 3.63 -0.93 -4.91
N THR A 67 3.00 -1.10 -3.73
CA THR A 67 2.11 -2.26 -3.50
C THR A 67 0.96 -2.38 -4.51
N GLY A 68 0.57 -1.31 -5.19
CA GLY A 68 -0.52 -1.28 -6.16
C GLY A 68 -0.22 -1.96 -7.50
N HIS A 69 1.04 -2.27 -7.80
CA HIS A 69 1.41 -2.90 -9.08
C HIS A 69 0.66 -4.22 -9.35
N PRO A 70 0.43 -4.58 -10.63
CA PRO A 70 -0.32 -5.79 -11.01
C PRO A 70 0.20 -7.12 -10.41
N ARG A 71 1.49 -7.19 -10.06
CA ARG A 71 2.10 -8.38 -9.43
C ARG A 71 1.93 -8.46 -7.91
N ARG A 72 1.26 -7.47 -7.30
CA ARG A 72 1.07 -7.34 -5.85
C ARG A 72 -0.42 -7.19 -5.54
N LEU A 73 -0.88 -6.00 -5.17
CA LEU A 73 -2.28 -5.76 -4.83
C LEU A 73 -3.14 -5.33 -6.03
N ALA A 74 -2.54 -5.21 -7.22
CA ALA A 74 -3.22 -4.98 -8.50
C ALA A 74 -4.30 -3.88 -8.45
N ARG A 75 -3.93 -2.72 -7.90
CA ARG A 75 -4.77 -1.52 -7.90
C ARG A 75 -4.63 -0.76 -9.23
N ASP A 76 -5.62 0.08 -9.53
CA ASP A 76 -5.60 0.94 -10.71
C ASP A 76 -4.66 2.13 -10.50
N LEU A 77 -3.50 2.08 -11.16
CA LEU A 77 -2.48 3.15 -11.16
C LEU A 77 -2.49 3.96 -12.47
N SER A 78 -3.52 3.85 -13.30
CA SER A 78 -3.57 4.48 -14.64
C SER A 78 -3.97 5.96 -14.62
N GLY A 79 -4.37 6.48 -13.46
CA GLY A 79 -4.83 7.86 -13.31
C GLY A 79 -3.73 8.89 -13.60
N SER A 80 -4.03 9.88 -14.45
CA SER A 80 -3.16 11.04 -14.66
C SER A 80 -3.26 12.03 -13.51
N PHE A 81 -2.20 12.82 -13.27
CA PHE A 81 -2.20 13.89 -12.27
C PHE A 81 -3.46 14.76 -12.36
N GLY A 82 -4.10 15.01 -11.21
CA GLY A 82 -5.35 15.78 -11.12
C GLY A 82 -6.63 15.02 -11.47
N SER A 83 -6.56 13.77 -11.93
CA SER A 83 -7.74 12.92 -12.13
C SER A 83 -8.27 12.35 -10.80
N ASN A 84 -9.55 11.97 -10.79
CA ASN A 84 -10.16 11.30 -9.63
C ASN A 84 -9.51 9.95 -9.32
N THR A 85 -9.08 9.19 -10.34
CA THR A 85 -8.36 7.92 -10.15
C THR A 85 -7.02 8.16 -9.45
N TYR A 86 -6.26 9.15 -9.92
CA TYR A 86 -5.01 9.56 -9.29
C TYR A 86 -5.22 10.01 -7.84
N ALA A 87 -6.19 10.89 -7.59
CA ALA A 87 -6.49 11.38 -6.24
C ALA A 87 -6.90 10.26 -5.25
N ARG A 88 -7.59 9.22 -5.74
CA ARG A 88 -7.94 8.05 -4.91
C ARG A 88 -6.72 7.23 -4.53
N GLU A 89 -5.80 7.02 -5.46
CA GLU A 89 -4.58 6.25 -5.20
C GLU A 89 -3.60 7.02 -4.30
N GLU A 90 -3.47 8.33 -4.47
CA GLU A 90 -2.73 9.21 -3.54
C GLU A 90 -3.28 9.11 -2.11
N LEU A 91 -4.61 9.10 -1.95
CA LEU A 91 -5.23 8.92 -0.64
C LEU A 91 -4.91 7.54 -0.03
N VAL A 92 -4.86 6.48 -0.85
CA VAL A 92 -4.45 5.14 -0.40
C VAL A 92 -3.00 5.15 0.08
N ALA A 93 -2.08 5.71 -0.70
CA ALA A 93 -0.65 5.76 -0.37
C ALA A 93 -0.37 6.56 0.90
N GLU A 94 -1.06 7.68 1.10
CA GLU A 94 -0.89 8.52 2.30
C GLU A 94 -1.44 7.86 3.57
N ILE A 95 -2.62 7.22 3.50
CA ILE A 95 -3.15 6.47 4.65
C ILE A 95 -2.25 5.26 4.96
N ALA A 96 -1.74 4.57 3.93
CA ALA A 96 -0.83 3.43 4.12
C ALA A 96 0.47 3.87 4.80
N SER A 97 1.06 4.98 4.34
CA SER A 97 2.23 5.60 4.97
C SER A 97 1.97 5.91 6.45
N ALA A 98 0.83 6.52 6.78
CA ALA A 98 0.45 6.81 8.16
C ALA A 98 0.31 5.54 9.03
N PHE A 99 -0.31 4.48 8.50
CA PHE A 99 -0.42 3.20 9.22
C PHE A 99 0.93 2.52 9.47
N ILE A 100 1.85 2.61 8.52
CA ILE A 100 3.20 2.06 8.65
C ILE A 100 4.00 2.88 9.66
N CYS A 101 4.01 4.22 9.53
CA CYS A 101 4.64 5.10 10.51
C CYS A 101 4.15 4.83 11.93
N SER A 102 2.83 4.76 12.12
CA SER A 102 2.23 4.43 13.42
C SER A 102 2.65 3.05 13.92
N SER A 103 2.66 2.03 13.05
CA SER A 103 3.10 0.67 13.40
C SER A 103 4.57 0.58 13.81
N LEU A 104 5.41 1.49 13.32
CA LEU A 104 6.85 1.54 13.59
C LEU A 104 7.23 2.56 14.68
N GLY A 105 6.25 3.26 15.27
CA GLY A 105 6.49 4.31 16.26
C GLY A 105 7.18 5.55 15.69
N ILE A 106 6.94 5.86 14.41
CA ILE A 106 7.51 7.01 13.71
C ILE A 106 6.48 8.13 13.68
N GLU A 107 6.87 9.30 14.19
CA GLU A 107 6.02 10.50 14.25
C GLU A 107 6.59 11.57 13.29
N PRO A 108 6.20 11.54 12.00
CA PRO A 108 6.65 12.55 11.05
C PRO A 108 5.93 13.87 11.31
N THR A 109 6.48 14.97 10.78
CA THR A 109 5.77 16.25 10.86
C THR A 109 4.48 16.22 10.02
N VAL A 110 3.51 17.05 10.40
CA VAL A 110 2.27 17.20 9.62
C VAL A 110 2.55 18.16 8.47
N ARG A 111 2.31 17.73 7.22
CA ARG A 111 2.34 18.63 6.06
C ARG A 111 1.08 19.52 6.04
N HIS A 112 1.17 20.70 5.44
CA HIS A 112 0.03 21.60 5.27
C HIS A 112 -0.72 21.37 3.93
N ALA A 113 -1.98 20.95 4.08
CA ALA A 113 -3.22 21.22 3.32
C ALA A 113 -3.34 21.11 1.78
N ASP A 114 -2.30 21.10 0.95
CA ASP A 114 -2.53 21.15 -0.52
C ASP A 114 -3.20 19.87 -1.07
N TYR A 115 -2.86 18.71 -0.53
CA TYR A 115 -3.47 17.41 -0.87
C TYR A 115 -4.82 17.19 -0.17
N ILE A 116 -5.06 17.81 0.99
CA ILE A 116 -6.35 17.78 1.70
C ILE A 116 -7.45 18.38 0.80
N GLY A 117 -7.14 19.41 0.01
CA GLY A 117 -8.10 20.00 -0.94
C GLY A 117 -8.60 18.99 -1.98
N SER A 118 -7.70 18.23 -2.60
CA SER A 118 -8.06 17.19 -3.57
C SER A 118 -8.84 16.04 -2.92
N TRP A 119 -8.49 15.66 -1.68
CA TRP A 119 -9.19 14.63 -0.93
C TRP A 119 -10.58 15.08 -0.50
N LEU A 120 -10.73 16.33 -0.08
CA LEU A 120 -12.04 16.89 0.27
C LEU A 120 -13.00 16.85 -0.92
N THR A 121 -12.53 17.06 -2.15
CA THR A 121 -13.37 16.88 -3.35
C THR A 121 -13.84 15.44 -3.48
N VAL A 122 -12.94 14.46 -3.40
CA VAL A 122 -13.28 13.02 -3.46
C VAL A 122 -14.23 12.61 -2.33
N LEU A 123 -14.03 13.15 -1.13
CA LEU A 123 -14.85 12.85 0.05
C LEU A 123 -16.25 13.48 -0.03
N ARG A 124 -16.37 14.68 -0.61
CA ARG A 124 -17.66 15.35 -0.82
C ARG A 124 -18.50 14.64 -1.88
N GLU A 125 -17.87 14.10 -2.91
CA GLU A 125 -18.56 13.38 -3.98
C GLU A 125 -18.99 11.98 -3.55
N ASP A 126 -18.28 11.35 -2.60
CA ASP A 126 -18.54 9.97 -2.19
C ASP A 126 -18.10 9.68 -0.75
N ASN A 127 -19.03 9.75 0.19
CA ASN A 127 -18.79 9.46 1.61
C ASN A 127 -18.25 8.05 1.88
N ARG A 128 -18.38 7.10 0.95
CA ARG A 128 -17.81 5.74 1.06
C ARG A 128 -16.39 5.65 0.51
N ALA A 129 -15.91 6.68 -0.19
CA ALA A 129 -14.57 6.71 -0.75
C ALA A 129 -13.48 6.60 0.33
N ILE A 130 -13.66 7.25 1.49
CA ILE A 130 -12.70 7.15 2.59
C ILE A 130 -12.57 5.73 3.11
N PHE A 131 -13.68 5.01 3.27
CA PHE A 131 -13.66 3.64 3.80
C PHE A 131 -13.01 2.67 2.81
N ARG A 132 -13.24 2.85 1.51
CA ARG A 132 -12.54 2.06 0.49
C ARG A 132 -11.06 2.38 0.43
N ALA A 133 -10.69 3.66 0.47
CA ALA A 133 -9.28 4.06 0.50
C ALA A 133 -8.57 3.50 1.74
N ALA A 134 -9.18 3.63 2.92
CA ALA A 134 -8.67 3.05 4.17
C ALA A 134 -8.54 1.52 4.08
N SER A 135 -9.51 0.81 3.50
CA SER A 135 -9.43 -0.65 3.32
C SER A 135 -8.27 -1.05 2.40
N HIS A 136 -8.07 -0.36 1.29
CA HIS A 136 -6.91 -0.59 0.41
C HIS A 136 -5.59 -0.23 1.09
N ALA A 137 -5.56 0.86 1.85
CA ALA A 137 -4.39 1.30 2.60
C ALA A 137 -4.01 0.31 3.70
N SER A 138 -4.98 -0.27 4.42
CA SER A 138 -4.74 -1.35 5.38
C SER A 138 -4.09 -2.56 4.69
N LYS A 139 -4.64 -3.01 3.55
CA LYS A 139 -4.04 -4.11 2.78
C LYS A 139 -2.62 -3.81 2.31
N ALA A 140 -2.35 -2.57 1.89
CA ALA A 140 -1.01 -2.13 1.51
C ALA A 140 -0.03 -2.13 2.68
N ALA A 141 -0.46 -1.61 3.84
CA ALA A 141 0.34 -1.60 5.06
C ALA A 141 0.60 -3.02 5.57
N ASP A 142 -0.41 -3.89 5.62
CA ASP A 142 -0.28 -5.27 6.05
C ASP A 142 0.62 -6.09 5.14
N PHE A 143 0.51 -5.89 3.81
CA PHE A 143 1.42 -6.47 2.82
C PHE A 143 2.87 -6.08 3.11
N LEU A 144 3.15 -4.80 3.35
CA LEU A 144 4.51 -4.31 3.61
C LEU A 144 5.03 -4.81 4.97
N LEU A 145 4.20 -4.78 6.00
CA LEU A 145 4.54 -5.20 7.37
C LEU A 145 4.63 -6.72 7.55
N GLY A 146 4.37 -7.51 6.50
CA GLY A 146 4.40 -8.97 6.55
C GLY A 146 3.30 -9.57 7.43
N ARG A 147 2.18 -8.85 7.62
CA ARG A 147 1.02 -9.31 8.39
C ARG A 147 0.11 -10.08 7.43
N ASN A 148 0.35 -11.38 7.30
CA ASN A 148 -0.40 -12.39 6.52
C ASN A 148 -1.39 -11.87 5.47
N VAL A 149 -1.00 -11.93 4.20
CA VAL A 149 -1.95 -11.93 3.08
C VAL A 149 -2.28 -13.39 2.79
N ASP A 150 -3.19 -13.98 3.56
CA ASP A 150 -3.87 -15.21 3.14
C ASP A 150 -4.77 -14.84 1.96
N VAL A 151 -4.21 -14.90 0.75
CA VAL A 151 -4.99 -14.88 -0.48
C VAL A 151 -5.49 -16.30 -0.68
N GLU A 152 -6.57 -16.67 0.02
CA GLU A 152 -7.36 -17.83 -0.36
C GLU A 152 -7.92 -17.56 -1.76
N GLY A 153 -7.29 -18.18 -2.77
CA GLY A 153 -7.88 -18.36 -4.07
C GLY A 153 -9.09 -19.28 -3.93
N GLU A 154 -10.28 -18.74 -4.06
CA GLU A 154 -11.49 -19.53 -4.30
C GLU A 154 -11.36 -20.20 -5.66
N ALA A 155 -10.87 -21.44 -5.67
CA ALA A 155 -10.98 -22.36 -6.79
C ALA A 155 -11.09 -23.79 -6.26
N HIS A 156 -12.24 -24.15 -5.71
CA HIS A 156 -12.69 -25.56 -5.63
C HIS A 156 -14.22 -25.57 -5.75
N ALA A 157 -14.72 -25.78 -6.97
CA ALA A 157 -15.18 -27.10 -7.42
C ALA A 157 -16.36 -27.59 -6.58
N GLU A 158 -17.56 -27.18 -7.02
CA GLU A 158 -18.83 -27.72 -6.56
C GLU A 158 -18.95 -29.20 -6.99
N THR A 159 -18.44 -30.11 -6.15
CA THR A 159 -18.85 -31.51 -6.19
C THR A 159 -20.16 -31.63 -5.41
N ALA A 160 -21.24 -31.77 -6.15
CA ALA A 160 -22.58 -32.07 -5.64
C ALA A 160 -22.54 -33.28 -4.69
N TYR A 161 -23.08 -33.11 -3.49
CA TYR A 161 -23.61 -34.21 -2.70
C TYR A 161 -24.82 -33.74 -1.89
N GLY A 162 -26.01 -34.11 -2.38
CA GLY A 162 -27.30 -33.89 -1.75
C GLY A 162 -28.20 -35.10 -1.97
N SER A 163 -28.26 -35.93 -0.94
CA SER A 163 -29.05 -37.14 -0.76
C SER A 163 -30.51 -37.09 -1.20
N ALA A 164 -31.04 -38.22 -1.70
CA ALA A 164 -32.27 -38.83 -1.14
C ALA A 164 -32.50 -40.26 -1.69
N GLN A 165 -33.01 -41.11 -0.81
CA GLN A 165 -33.26 -42.54 -0.95
C GLN A 165 -34.49 -42.88 -1.82
N SER A 166 -34.50 -44.07 -2.42
CA SER A 166 -35.53 -45.13 -2.23
C SER A 166 -35.93 -45.88 -3.51
N SER A 167 -35.70 -47.20 -3.47
CA SER A 167 -36.50 -48.30 -4.04
C SER A 167 -36.86 -48.33 -5.54
N HIS A 168 -36.26 -49.27 -6.28
CA HIS A 168 -37.01 -50.42 -6.80
C HIS A 168 -36.07 -51.52 -7.33
N ALA A 169 -36.44 -52.76 -7.01
CA ALA A 169 -35.84 -54.00 -7.48
C ALA A 169 -36.24 -54.32 -8.93
N THR A 170 -35.44 -55.19 -9.59
CA THR A 170 -35.74 -56.19 -10.66
C THR A 170 -34.56 -56.21 -11.65
N ALA A 171 -33.60 -57.14 -11.53
CA ALA A 171 -33.55 -58.48 -12.14
C ALA A 171 -33.29 -58.52 -13.67
N LEU A 172 -32.15 -59.16 -14.01
CA LEU A 172 -31.80 -59.95 -15.20
C LEU A 172 -31.73 -59.37 -16.64
N ARG A 173 -30.55 -59.61 -17.25
CA ARG A 173 -30.24 -60.08 -18.62
C ARG A 173 -30.94 -59.41 -19.82
N LEU A 174 -30.15 -58.73 -20.66
CA LEU A 174 -29.48 -59.26 -21.88
C LEU A 174 -28.37 -58.29 -22.30
#